data_AF-A0A6H5IR94-F1
#
_entry.id   AF-A0A6H5IR94-F1
#
_cell.length_a   1.000
_cell.length_b   1.000
_cell.length_c   1.000
_cell.angle_alpha   90.00
_cell.angle_beta   90.00
_cell.angle_gamma   90.00
#
_symmetry.space_group_name_H-M   'P 1'
#
loop_
_entity.id
_entity.type
_entity.pdbx_description
1 polymer ?
#
loop_
_entity_poly.entity_id
_entity_poly.type
_entity_poly.pdbx_seq_one_letter_code
_entity_poly.pdbx_strand_id
1 'polypeptide(L)'
;MAAITSACDASMTRSGGRRRRGAVYWWTSEIADLRRACLRARRIAQRAHGRPNEEACRASYASARRLLRALLSRPASAYAGTNCATRSMRDVWGKPYETVMSRLRGPRVNSPSSPSM
;
A
#
# COMPACT_ATOMS: atom_id res chain seq x y z
N MET A 1 -37.02 -5.43 20.97
CA MET A 1 -36.21 -5.85 19.79
C MET A 1 -34.97 -4.97 19.54
N ALA A 2 -34.87 -3.74 20.07
CA ALA A 2 -33.72 -2.86 19.84
C ALA A 2 -32.36 -3.39 20.37
N ALA A 3 -32.37 -4.20 21.44
CA ALA A 3 -31.15 -4.77 22.02
C ALA A 3 -30.39 -5.70 21.05
N ILE A 4 -31.13 -6.51 20.28
CA ILE A 4 -30.54 -7.42 19.29
C ILE A 4 -29.95 -6.63 18.12
N THR A 5 -30.66 -5.61 17.65
CA THR A 5 -30.17 -4.71 16.59
C THR A 5 -28.88 -4.00 17.01
N SER A 6 -28.85 -3.47 18.24
CA SER A 6 -27.65 -2.82 18.79
C SER A 6 -26.45 -3.77 18.91
N ALA A 7 -26.68 -5.01 19.35
CA ALA A 7 -25.62 -6.02 19.44
C ALA A 7 -25.11 -6.44 18.05
N CYS A 8 -26.00 -6.57 17.07
CA CYS A 8 -25.65 -6.86 15.68
C CYS A 8 -24.86 -5.72 15.01
N ASP A 9 -25.24 -4.46 15.18
CA ASP A 9 -24.50 -3.34 14.58
C ASP A 9 -23.13 -3.13 15.26
N ALA A 10 -22.98 -3.46 16.54
CA ALA A 10 -21.70 -3.43 17.25
C ALA A 10 -20.75 -4.56 16.83
N SER A 11 -21.29 -5.76 16.60
CA SER A 11 -20.51 -6.94 16.19
C SER A 11 -20.21 -6.97 14.70
N MET A 12 -21.11 -6.45 13.87
CA MET A 12 -20.98 -6.38 12.41
C MET A 12 -20.77 -4.94 11.96
N THR A 13 -19.55 -4.43 12.19
CA THR A 13 -19.17 -3.11 11.67
C THR A 13 -19.31 -3.10 10.16
N ARG A 14 -20.22 -2.27 9.66
CA ARG A 14 -20.46 -2.11 8.23
C ARG A 14 -19.17 -1.58 7.60
N SER A 15 -18.67 -2.29 6.60
CA SER A 15 -17.50 -1.87 5.83
C SER A 15 -17.76 -0.45 5.29
N GLY A 16 -17.12 0.54 5.90
CA GLY A 16 -17.18 1.92 5.44
C GLY A 16 -16.58 2.00 4.04
N GLY A 17 -17.18 2.82 3.18
CA GLY A 17 -16.65 3.09 1.85
C GLY A 17 -15.16 3.43 1.91
N ARG A 18 -14.39 2.90 0.95
CA ARG A 18 -12.93 3.08 0.90
C ARG A 18 -12.62 4.58 0.93
N ARG A 19 -12.06 5.08 2.04
CA ARG A 19 -11.64 6.49 2.16
C ARG A 19 -10.88 6.88 0.89
N ARG A 20 -11.34 7.93 0.20
CA ARG A 20 -10.65 8.46 -1.00
C ARG A 20 -9.26 8.89 -0.53
N ARG A 21 -8.27 8.04 -0.80
CA ARG A 21 -6.86 8.42 -0.63
C ARG A 21 -6.63 9.59 -1.57
N GLY A 22 -6.07 10.69 -1.06
CA GLY A 22 -5.68 11.82 -1.88
C GLY A 22 -4.84 11.35 -3.06
N ALA A 23 -5.02 11.97 -4.23
CA ALA A 23 -4.19 11.69 -5.39
C ALA A 23 -2.73 11.89 -4.98
N VAL A 24 -1.93 10.83 -5.05
CA VAL A 24 -0.52 10.93 -4.72
C VAL A 24 0.12 11.82 -5.79
N TYR A 25 0.86 12.86 -5.41
CA TYR A 25 1.29 13.92 -6.34
C TYR A 25 2.10 13.43 -7.55
N TRP A 26 2.73 12.26 -7.47
CA TRP A 26 3.46 11.64 -8.58
C TRP A 26 2.57 10.80 -9.50
N TRP A 27 1.28 10.65 -9.18
CA TRP A 27 0.29 9.93 -9.95
C TRP A 27 -0.39 10.87 -10.96
N THR A 28 0.09 10.84 -12.21
CA THR A 28 -0.43 11.67 -13.30
C THR A 28 -1.53 10.96 -14.10
N SER A 29 -2.32 11.73 -14.86
CA SER A 29 -3.32 11.19 -15.80
C SER A 29 -2.68 10.25 -16.83
N GLU A 30 -1.50 10.61 -17.33
CA GLU A 30 -0.69 9.81 -18.26
C GLU A 30 -0.36 8.42 -17.68
N ILE A 31 0.11 8.36 -16.42
CA ILE A 31 0.38 7.10 -15.72
C ILE A 31 -0.90 6.27 -15.59
N ALA A 32 -2.04 6.91 -15.31
CA ALA A 32 -3.32 6.24 -15.20
C ALA A 32 -3.77 5.63 -16.54
N ASP A 33 -3.62 6.36 -17.65
CA ASP A 33 -4.00 5.91 -18.99
C ASP A 33 -3.12 4.74 -19.45
N LEU A 34 -1.80 4.83 -19.29
CA LEU A 34 -0.88 3.74 -19.61
C LEU A 34 -1.09 2.51 -18.74
N ARG A 35 -1.43 2.71 -17.46
CA ARG A 35 -1.79 1.60 -16.58
C ARG A 35 -3.07 0.93 -17.07
N ARG A 36 -4.08 1.69 -17.52
CA ARG A 36 -5.30 1.12 -18.12
C ARG A 36 -4.98 0.34 -19.40
N ALA A 37 -4.13 0.89 -20.29
CA ALA A 37 -3.70 0.22 -21.51
C ALA A 37 -2.92 -1.08 -21.22
N CYS A 38 -1.96 -1.04 -20.28
CA CYS A 38 -1.18 -2.20 -19.84
C CYS A 38 -2.07 -3.29 -19.23
N LEU A 39 -3.05 -2.93 -18.40
CA LEU A 39 -4.02 -3.89 -17.86
C LEU A 39 -4.92 -4.49 -18.94
N ARG A 40 -5.31 -3.70 -19.95
CA ARG A 40 -6.06 -4.21 -21.11
C ARG A 40 -5.23 -5.23 -21.88
N ALA A 41 -3.99 -4.90 -22.22
CA ALA A 41 -3.06 -5.80 -22.91
C ALA A 41 -2.79 -7.08 -22.09
N ARG A 42 -2.64 -6.97 -20.77
CA ARG A 42 -2.50 -8.13 -19.88
C ARG A 42 -3.69 -9.08 -19.98
N ARG A 43 -4.91 -8.56 -19.93
CA ARG A 43 -6.13 -9.40 -20.02
C ARG A 43 -6.23 -10.09 -21.37
N ILE A 44 -5.85 -9.40 -22.45
CA ILE A 44 -5.81 -9.98 -23.80
C ILE A 44 -4.78 -11.12 -23.85
N ALA A 45 -3.55 -10.87 -23.38
CA ALA A 45 -2.50 -11.89 -23.31
C ALA A 45 -2.90 -13.11 -22.46
N GLN A 46 -3.55 -12.89 -21.32
CA GLN A 46 -4.04 -13.99 -20.47
C GLN A 46 -5.13 -14.83 -21.15
N ARG A 47 -6.00 -14.21 -21.96
CA ARG A 47 -7.06 -14.92 -22.70
C ARG A 47 -6.57 -15.57 -23.99
N ALA A 48 -5.47 -15.07 -24.55
CA ALA A 48 -4.82 -15.62 -25.73
C ALA A 48 -3.95 -16.85 -25.42
N HIS A 49 -3.85 -17.27 -24.16
CA HIS A 49 -3.09 -18.46 -23.78
C HIS A 49 -3.68 -19.71 -24.46
N GLY A 50 -2.84 -20.50 -25.12
CA GLY A 50 -3.26 -21.66 -25.91
C GLY A 50 -3.92 -21.31 -27.25
N ARG A 51 -3.82 -20.06 -27.70
CA ARG A 51 -4.29 -19.61 -29.02
C ARG A 51 -3.07 -19.30 -29.92
N PRO A 52 -3.20 -19.40 -31.26
CA PRO A 52 -2.09 -19.15 -32.18
C PRO A 52 -1.53 -17.70 -32.11
N ASN A 53 -2.26 -16.78 -31.50
CA ASN A 53 -1.84 -15.39 -31.31
C ASN A 53 -1.22 -15.09 -29.93
N GLU A 54 -0.86 -16.12 -29.15
CA GLU A 54 -0.28 -15.99 -27.81
C GLU A 54 0.98 -15.13 -27.80
N GLU A 55 1.98 -15.45 -28.63
CA GLU A 55 3.24 -14.70 -28.73
C GLU A 55 3.01 -13.22 -29.03
N ALA A 56 2.14 -12.92 -30.00
CA ALA A 56 1.84 -11.54 -30.40
C ALA A 56 1.18 -10.76 -29.25
N CYS A 57 0.22 -11.38 -28.56
CA CYS A 57 -0.46 -10.77 -27.42
C CYS A 57 0.50 -10.57 -26.23
N ARG A 58 1.42 -11.53 -26.01
CA ARG A 58 2.45 -11.46 -24.98
C ARG A 58 3.47 -10.36 -25.27
N ALA A 59 3.90 -10.21 -26.53
CA ALA A 59 4.80 -9.15 -26.97
C ALA A 59 4.16 -7.77 -26.80
N SER A 60 2.89 -7.61 -27.16
CA SER A 60 2.11 -6.39 -26.95
C SER A 60 1.98 -6.01 -25.47
N TYR A 61 1.72 -6.99 -24.58
CA TYR A 61 1.74 -6.75 -23.15
C TYR A 61 3.15 -6.38 -22.64
N ALA A 62 4.20 -7.03 -23.14
CA ALA A 62 5.57 -6.77 -22.73
C ALA A 62 6.03 -5.35 -23.11
N SER A 63 5.62 -4.83 -24.26
CA SER A 63 5.92 -3.45 -24.68
C SER A 63 5.14 -2.43 -23.82
N ALA A 64 3.83 -2.63 -23.62
CA ALA A 64 3.01 -1.78 -22.75
C ALA A 64 3.53 -1.76 -21.29
N ARG A 65 4.01 -2.90 -20.80
CA ARG A 65 4.62 -3.01 -19.46
C ARG A 65 5.95 -2.26 -19.37
N ARG A 66 6.77 -2.28 -20.43
CA ARG A 66 8.02 -1.52 -20.50
C ARG A 66 7.77 -0.02 -20.44
N LEU A 67 6.82 0.48 -21.24
CA LEU A 67 6.43 1.88 -21.24
C LEU A 67 5.94 2.34 -19.86
N LEU A 68 5.06 1.55 -19.23
CA LEU A 68 4.57 1.87 -17.88
C LEU A 68 5.71 1.89 -16.85
N ARG A 69 6.65 0.96 -16.92
CA ARG A 69 7.81 0.94 -16.00
C ARG A 69 8.73 2.13 -16.20
N ALA A 70 8.98 2.51 -17.46
CA ALA A 70 9.82 3.66 -17.79
C ALA A 70 9.23 4.97 -17.24
N LEU A 71 7.90 5.13 -17.31
CA LEU A 71 7.23 6.30 -16.77
C LEU A 71 7.07 6.29 -15.25
N LEU A 72 7.04 5.11 -14.62
CA LEU A 72 7.03 5.00 -13.16
C LEU A 72 8.41 5.19 -12.52
N SER A 73 9.50 4.83 -13.19
CA SER A 73 10.83 4.76 -12.57
C SER A 73 11.32 6.11 -12.03
N ARG A 74 11.18 7.18 -12.82
CA ARG A 74 11.52 8.56 -12.43
C ARG A 74 10.72 9.08 -11.23
N PRO A 75 9.37 9.13 -11.29
CA PRO A 75 8.56 9.63 -10.17
C PRO A 75 8.71 8.79 -8.90
N ALA A 76 8.79 7.46 -9.03
CA ALA A 76 8.97 6.58 -7.88
C ALA A 76 10.32 6.78 -7.20
N SER A 77 11.40 6.94 -7.97
CA SER A 77 12.74 7.21 -7.44
C SER A 77 12.80 8.56 -6.73
N ALA A 78 12.24 9.62 -7.34
CA ALA A 78 12.18 10.95 -6.73
C ALA A 78 11.35 10.96 -5.44
N TYR A 79 10.20 10.28 -5.42
CA TYR A 79 9.37 10.11 -4.22
C TYR A 79 10.10 9.32 -3.12
N ALA A 80 10.79 8.24 -3.48
CA ALA A 80 11.55 7.46 -2.51
C ALA A 80 12.68 8.30 -1.90
N GLY A 81 13.44 9.04 -2.71
CA GLY A 81 14.52 9.91 -2.24
C GLY A 81 14.02 11.02 -1.31
N THR A 82 12.95 11.73 -1.70
CA THR A 82 12.36 12.78 -0.87
C THR A 82 11.80 12.23 0.45
N ASN A 83 10.99 11.17 0.42
CA ASN A 83 10.48 10.60 1.67
C ASN A 83 11.58 10.01 2.55
N CYS A 84 12.61 9.39 1.99
CA CYS A 84 13.75 8.92 2.76
C CYS A 84 14.46 10.10 3.44
N ALA A 85 14.76 11.17 2.71
CA ALA A 85 15.40 12.37 3.26
C ALA A 85 14.53 13.10 4.29
N THR A 86 13.23 13.28 4.01
CA THR A 86 12.29 13.92 4.94
C THR A 86 12.08 13.07 6.19
N ARG A 87 12.03 11.74 6.06
CA ARG A 87 11.87 10.83 7.20
C ARG A 87 13.14 10.74 8.04
N SER A 88 14.32 10.70 7.41
CA SER A 88 15.61 10.68 8.12
C SER A 88 15.91 12.01 8.81
N MET A 89 15.52 13.15 8.21
CA MET A 89 15.68 14.46 8.84
C MET A 89 14.66 14.72 9.94
N ARG A 90 13.43 14.20 9.81
CA ARG A 90 12.39 14.34 10.83
C ARG A 90 12.62 13.44 12.03
N ASP A 91 13.41 12.38 11.89
CA ASP A 91 13.69 11.45 12.97
C ASP A 91 15.08 10.84 12.86
N VAL A 92 16.08 11.53 13.39
CA VAL A 92 17.50 11.12 13.34
C VAL A 92 17.75 9.87 14.18
N TRP A 93 16.93 9.61 15.21
CA TRP A 93 17.06 8.43 16.07
C TRP A 93 15.73 7.79 16.51
N GLY A 94 14.61 8.52 16.58
CA GLY A 94 13.38 8.20 17.33
C GLY A 94 12.81 6.80 17.19
N LYS A 95 11.97 6.49 16.19
CA LYS A 95 11.21 5.22 16.15
C LYS A 95 12.07 3.95 16.07
N PRO A 96 13.18 3.92 15.30
CA PRO A 96 14.07 2.77 15.32
C PRO A 96 14.70 2.57 16.70
N TYR A 97 15.19 3.64 17.33
CA TYR A 97 15.75 3.60 18.68
C TYR A 97 14.69 3.22 19.71
N GLU A 98 13.50 3.81 19.66
CA GLU A 98 12.37 3.48 20.53
C GLU A 98 11.98 2.01 20.42
N THR A 99 11.96 1.46 19.20
CA THR A 99 11.66 0.03 18.97
C THR A 99 12.74 -0.87 19.54
N VAL A 100 14.02 -0.49 19.39
CA VAL A 100 15.14 -1.23 19.99
C VAL A 100 15.07 -1.15 21.52
N MET A 101 14.88 0.05 22.06
CA MET A 101 14.79 0.29 23.50
C MET A 101 13.54 -0.34 24.12
N SER A 102 12.41 -0.44 23.41
CA SER A 102 11.20 -1.12 23.90
C SER A 102 11.40 -2.63 23.98
N ARG A 103 12.23 -3.21 23.09
CA ARG A 103 12.59 -4.63 23.13
C ARG A 103 13.62 -4.92 24.23
N LEU A 104 14.56 -4.01 24.45
CA LEU A 104 15.58 -4.13 25.50
C LEU A 104 15.03 -3.88 26.92
N ARG A 105 14.05 -2.98 27.07
CA ARG A 105 13.46 -2.64 28.38
C ARG A 105 12.59 -3.75 28.98
N GLY A 106 12.31 -4.82 28.22
CA GLY A 106 11.42 -5.90 28.67
C GLY A 106 10.00 -5.44 28.97
N PRO A 107 9.09 -6.36 29.35
CA PRO A 107 7.76 -5.98 29.82
C PRO A 107 7.90 -5.08 31.06
N ARG A 108 7.13 -3.98 31.13
CA ARG A 108 7.03 -3.22 32.38
C ARG A 108 6.42 -4.14 33.43
N VAL A 109 7.23 -4.58 34.39
CA VAL A 109 6.69 -5.20 35.61
C VAL A 109 6.07 -4.07 36.40
N ASN A 110 4.75 -4.02 36.50
CA ASN A 110 4.07 -3.12 37.42
C ASN A 110 4.52 -3.53 38.83
N SER A 111 5.17 -2.61 39.55
CA SER A 111 5.50 -2.85 40.97
C SER A 111 4.21 -3.15 41.73
N PRO A 112 4.16 -4.23 42.55
CA PRO A 112 2.96 -4.52 43.31
C PRO A 112 2.67 -3.33 44.22
N SER A 113 1.51 -2.70 44.02
CA SER A 113 1.02 -1.66 44.92
C SER A 113 0.72 -2.33 46.25
N SER A 114 1.37 -1.87 47.31
CA SER A 114 1.13 -2.35 48.67
C SER A 114 -0.36 -2.20 48.99
N PRO A 115 -1.01 -3.22 49.58
CA PRO A 115 -2.42 -3.12 49.90
C PRO A 115 -2.62 -1.98 50.91
N SER A 116 -3.55 -1.07 50.62
CA SER A 116 -3.91 -0.02 51.57
C SER A 116 -4.51 -0.67 52.82
N MET A 117 -3.97 -0.31 54.00
CA MET A 117 -4.64 -0.54 55.27
C MET A 117 -5.83 0.40 55.43
#